data_AF-A0A1A9URX2-F1
#
_entry.id   AF-A0A1A9URX2-F1
#
_cell.length_a   1.000
_cell.length_b   1.000
_cell.length_c   1.000
_cell.angle_alpha   90.00
_cell.angle_beta   90.00
_cell.angle_gamma   90.00
#
_symmetry.space_group_name_H-M   'P 1'
#
loop_
_entity.id
_entity.type
_entity.pdbx_description
1 polymer ?
#
loop_
_entity_poly.entity_id
_entity_poly.type
_entity_poly.pdbx_seq_one_letter_code
_entity_poly.pdbx_strand_id
1 'polypeptide(L)'
;MALRIFMQTISTVQRSAYVPCEAQGLDAVQLALEQIDIIRRLADMYNQDTVLVTSSKDITESQHHGLIASLIGIEGGHAIGSSLGVLRSFYSLGARYLSLTHKCDVSWAGSSSSSLDAGLSQFGKAIVREMNRLGMMIDLSYSSDATARDVLQATRAPVIFSHSGARQLCNSTRNIPDDILRLVAENGGLIMISFDSEDVACGRQARLKDVVDHIKYVRAIAGVQHIGLGAGYDAIEFPPLGLEDVSKYPDLLAALLEDPNWSEEDLAMLAGKNFLRIMETVENVRDYWKRANIDPIEQSEAQPKTQCTYMAS
;
A
#
# COMPACT_ATOMS: atom_id res chain seq x y z
N MET A 1 -13.83 4.16 -27.58
CA MET A 1 -13.55 3.86 -26.16
C MET A 1 -12.17 3.24 -26.01
N ALA A 2 -11.78 2.25 -26.84
CA ALA A 2 -10.44 1.66 -26.93
C ALA A 2 -9.27 2.66 -27.11
N LEU A 3 -9.46 3.76 -27.86
CA LEU A 3 -8.41 4.78 -28.05
C LEU A 3 -8.11 5.63 -26.79
N ARG A 4 -8.97 5.61 -25.76
CA ARG A 4 -8.75 6.37 -24.51
C ARG A 4 -7.85 5.64 -23.51
N ILE A 5 -7.66 4.32 -23.65
CA ILE A 5 -6.74 3.56 -22.80
C ILE A 5 -5.28 3.86 -23.21
N PHE A 6 -5.05 4.14 -24.49
CA PHE A 6 -3.71 4.40 -25.04
C PHE A 6 -3.31 5.88 -25.07
N MET A 7 -4.23 6.81 -24.80
CA MET A 7 -3.94 8.24 -24.79
C MET A 7 -4.28 8.81 -23.41
N GLN A 8 -3.22 9.13 -22.65
CA GLN A 8 -3.15 9.93 -21.43
C GLN A 8 -3.22 9.23 -20.06
N THR A 9 -2.01 9.15 -19.47
CA THR A 9 -1.62 9.52 -18.10
C THR A 9 -2.14 8.74 -16.91
N ILE A 10 -1.20 8.48 -15.99
CA ILE A 10 -1.47 8.15 -14.59
C ILE A 10 -2.48 9.15 -14.05
N SER A 11 -3.63 8.64 -13.64
CA SER A 11 -4.75 9.47 -13.17
C SER A 11 -4.91 9.43 -11.65
N THR A 12 -4.22 8.50 -10.98
CA THR A 12 -4.17 8.36 -9.53
C THR A 12 -2.75 7.96 -9.11
N VAL A 13 -2.20 8.62 -8.09
CA VAL A 13 -0.89 8.33 -7.52
C VAL A 13 -1.01 8.16 -6.01
N GLN A 14 -0.43 7.08 -5.49
CA GLN A 14 -0.17 6.92 -4.06
C GLN A 14 1.21 7.50 -3.75
N ARG A 15 1.26 8.60 -2.99
CA ARG A 15 2.50 9.25 -2.57
C ARG A 15 2.92 8.65 -1.23
N SER A 16 4.10 8.04 -1.18
CA SER A 16 4.65 7.51 0.06
C SER A 16 5.20 8.64 0.93
N ALA A 17 4.67 8.76 2.15
CA ALA A 17 5.29 9.46 3.26
C ALA A 17 6.16 8.45 4.03
N TYR A 18 7.31 8.15 3.43
CA TYR A 18 8.30 7.24 3.97
C TYR A 18 9.10 7.86 5.12
N VAL A 19 9.37 7.04 6.14
CA VAL A 19 10.26 7.37 7.26
C VAL A 19 11.33 6.29 7.39
N PRO A 20 12.63 6.64 7.46
CA PRO A 20 13.70 5.68 7.70
C PRO A 20 13.53 4.89 9.00
N CYS A 21 13.91 3.62 8.99
CA CYS A 21 13.81 2.74 10.17
C CYS A 21 14.66 3.24 11.35
N GLU A 22 15.76 3.93 11.06
CA GLU A 22 16.67 4.51 12.04
C GLU A 22 16.02 5.60 12.89
N ALA A 23 14.91 6.21 12.43
CA ALA A 23 14.15 7.19 13.18
C ALA A 23 13.19 6.57 14.22
N GLN A 24 13.05 5.23 14.22
CA GLN A 24 12.17 4.54 15.16
C GLN A 24 12.60 4.76 16.61
N GLY A 25 11.66 5.22 17.45
CA GLY A 25 11.95 5.59 18.84
C GLY A 25 12.66 6.93 19.02
N LEU A 26 12.88 7.67 17.92
CA LEU A 26 13.45 9.01 17.86
C LEU A 26 12.39 10.00 17.32
N ASP A 27 12.62 10.55 16.13
CA ASP A 27 11.84 11.61 15.48
C ASP A 27 10.93 11.10 14.34
N ALA A 28 10.67 9.79 14.25
CA ALA A 28 9.85 9.19 13.20
C ALA A 28 8.47 9.87 13.00
N VAL A 29 7.80 10.27 14.08
CA VAL A 29 6.50 10.97 14.01
C VAL A 29 6.66 12.36 13.37
N GLN A 30 7.72 13.09 13.70
CA GLN A 30 8.00 14.40 13.12
C GLN A 30 8.30 14.27 11.63
N LEU A 31 9.19 13.35 11.25
CA LEU A 31 9.53 13.10 9.85
C LEU A 31 8.30 12.71 9.04
N ALA A 32 7.42 11.87 9.57
CA ALA A 32 6.16 11.53 8.91
C ALA A 32 5.28 12.77 8.66
N LEU A 33 5.17 13.68 9.64
CA LEU A 33 4.42 14.92 9.49
C LEU A 33 5.02 15.84 8.43
N GLU A 34 6.35 15.96 8.37
CA GLU A 34 7.06 16.75 7.37
C GLU A 34 6.87 16.17 5.95
N GLN A 35 6.87 14.84 5.81
CA GLN A 35 6.61 14.17 4.54
C GLN A 35 5.15 14.35 4.07
N ILE A 36 4.18 14.23 5.00
CA ILE A 36 2.77 14.57 4.75
C ILE A 36 2.64 16.02 4.28
N ASP A 37 3.30 16.95 4.95
CA ASP A 37 3.30 18.37 4.60
C ASP A 37 3.89 18.63 3.20
N ILE A 38 5.02 18.00 2.86
CA ILE A 38 5.63 18.09 1.53
C ILE A 38 4.65 17.63 0.45
N ILE A 39 3.99 16.48 0.64
CA ILE A 39 3.01 15.96 -0.33
C ILE A 39 1.84 16.94 -0.52
N ARG A 40 1.34 17.51 0.57
CA ARG A 40 0.26 18.50 0.53
C ARG A 40 0.68 19.77 -0.21
N ARG A 41 1.85 20.34 0.13
CA ARG A 41 2.38 21.54 -0.55
C ARG A 41 2.68 21.31 -2.02
N LEU A 42 3.12 20.10 -2.40
CA LEU A 42 3.29 19.74 -3.80
C LEU A 42 1.96 19.74 -4.54
N ALA A 43 0.90 19.19 -3.94
CA ALA A 43 -0.44 19.23 -4.54
C ALA A 43 -0.95 20.68 -4.68
N ASP A 44 -0.73 21.53 -3.67
CA ASP A 44 -1.13 22.95 -3.72
C ASP A 44 -0.34 23.74 -4.77
N MET A 45 0.96 23.46 -4.92
CA MET A 45 1.85 24.11 -5.88
C MET A 45 1.50 23.76 -7.33
N TYR A 46 1.12 22.50 -7.58
CA TYR A 46 0.76 21.96 -8.90
C TYR A 46 -0.75 21.70 -9.03
N ASN A 47 -1.57 22.58 -8.46
CA ASN A 47 -3.03 22.42 -8.38
C ASN A 47 -3.78 22.41 -9.74
N GLN A 48 -3.09 22.75 -10.83
CA GLN A 48 -3.62 22.63 -12.19
C GLN A 48 -3.48 21.20 -12.73
N ASP A 49 -2.57 20.40 -12.17
CA ASP A 49 -2.22 19.06 -12.66
C ASP A 49 -2.64 17.96 -11.68
N THR A 50 -2.57 18.22 -10.37
CA THR A 50 -2.84 17.23 -9.32
C THR A 50 -3.63 17.82 -8.17
N VAL A 51 -4.43 16.96 -7.52
CA VAL A 51 -5.21 17.32 -6.33
C VAL A 51 -5.05 16.24 -5.28
N LEU A 52 -4.92 16.66 -4.02
CA LEU A 52 -4.96 15.72 -2.90
C LEU A 52 -6.39 15.23 -2.72
N VAL A 53 -6.59 13.92 -2.81
CA VAL A 53 -7.89 13.27 -2.62
C VAL A 53 -7.85 12.35 -1.42
N THR A 54 -9.01 12.16 -0.81
CA THR A 54 -9.09 11.34 0.40
C THR A 54 -10.28 10.38 0.40
N SER A 55 -10.96 10.22 -0.73
CA SER A 55 -11.99 9.21 -0.88
C SER A 55 -12.02 8.60 -2.28
N SER A 56 -12.63 7.43 -2.41
CA SER A 56 -12.87 6.77 -3.70
C SER A 56 -13.69 7.66 -4.65
N LYS A 57 -14.65 8.40 -4.09
CA LYS A 57 -15.45 9.39 -4.81
C LYS A 57 -14.60 10.55 -5.33
N ASP A 58 -13.74 11.11 -4.49
CA ASP A 58 -12.86 12.23 -4.87
C ASP A 58 -11.91 11.83 -6.01
N ILE A 59 -11.39 10.58 -6.00
CA ILE A 59 -10.59 10.05 -7.11
C ILE A 59 -11.40 10.09 -8.41
N THR A 60 -12.62 9.56 -8.38
CA THR A 60 -13.46 9.49 -9.59
C THR A 60 -13.78 10.90 -10.10
N GLU A 61 -14.09 11.83 -9.20
CA GLU A 61 -14.38 13.23 -9.53
C GLU A 61 -13.15 13.97 -10.10
N SER A 62 -11.97 13.80 -9.52
CA SER A 62 -10.74 14.43 -10.03
C SER A 62 -10.36 13.89 -11.40
N GLN A 63 -10.53 12.58 -11.63
CA GLN A 63 -10.29 11.94 -12.92
C GLN A 63 -11.21 12.51 -14.02
N HIS A 64 -12.49 12.79 -13.70
CA HIS A 64 -13.41 13.44 -14.64
C HIS A 64 -12.99 14.87 -15.01
N HIS A 65 -12.30 15.56 -14.10
CA HIS A 65 -11.72 16.89 -14.34
C HIS A 65 -10.33 16.86 -14.99
N GLY A 66 -9.79 15.67 -15.30
CA GLY A 66 -8.47 15.52 -15.90
C GLY A 66 -7.31 15.79 -14.94
N LEU A 67 -7.56 15.80 -13.63
CA LEU A 67 -6.55 15.98 -12.58
C LEU A 67 -6.01 14.63 -12.11
N ILE A 68 -4.72 14.61 -11.76
CA ILE A 68 -4.08 13.46 -11.10
C ILE A 68 -4.50 13.43 -9.63
N ALA A 69 -5.21 12.39 -9.23
CA ALA A 69 -5.65 12.16 -7.86
C ALA A 69 -4.47 11.68 -7.00
N SER A 70 -3.94 12.54 -6.13
CA SER A 70 -2.85 12.20 -5.21
C SER A 70 -3.39 11.74 -3.86
N LEU A 71 -3.00 10.54 -3.40
CA LEU A 71 -3.27 10.04 -2.05
C LEU A 71 -1.98 10.03 -1.22
N ILE A 72 -2.14 10.06 0.11
CA ILE A 72 -1.02 9.90 1.04
C ILE A 72 -1.05 8.51 1.64
N GLY A 73 0.07 7.81 1.56
CA GLY A 73 0.34 6.57 2.27
C GLY A 73 1.45 6.75 3.28
N ILE A 74 1.29 6.21 4.49
CA ILE A 74 2.38 6.19 5.47
C ILE A 74 3.12 4.86 5.32
N GLU A 75 4.42 4.91 5.07
CA GLU A 75 5.23 3.72 4.89
C GLU A 75 6.08 3.44 6.13
N GLY A 76 5.61 2.47 6.93
CA GLY A 76 6.25 2.03 8.16
C GLY A 76 5.46 2.37 9.43
N GLY A 77 5.09 1.35 10.20
CA GLY A 77 4.35 1.50 11.45
C GLY A 77 5.10 2.24 12.55
N HIS A 78 6.43 2.36 12.47
CA HIS A 78 7.20 3.16 13.43
C HIS A 78 6.84 4.65 13.37
N ALA A 79 6.31 5.12 12.24
CA ALA A 79 5.82 6.49 12.06
C ALA A 79 4.70 6.87 13.04
N ILE A 80 3.91 5.90 13.53
CA ILE A 80 2.84 6.19 14.50
C ILE A 80 3.33 6.19 15.96
N GLY A 81 4.60 5.87 16.21
CA GLY A 81 5.17 5.85 17.56
C GLY A 81 4.38 4.99 18.55
N SER A 82 3.80 3.87 18.06
CA SER A 82 2.91 2.99 18.83
C SER A 82 1.74 3.72 19.50
N SER A 83 1.16 4.72 18.81
CA SER A 83 0.06 5.56 19.31
C SER A 83 -1.14 5.57 18.37
N LEU A 84 -2.29 5.12 18.88
CA LEU A 84 -3.58 5.21 18.17
C LEU A 84 -4.00 6.68 17.95
N GLY A 85 -3.59 7.60 18.83
CA GLY A 85 -3.82 9.03 18.66
C GLY A 85 -3.05 9.62 17.47
N VAL A 86 -1.81 9.18 17.25
CA VAL A 86 -1.01 9.58 16.08
C VAL A 86 -1.60 8.98 14.80
N LEU A 87 -1.99 7.70 14.82
CA LEU A 87 -2.70 7.04 13.70
C LEU A 87 -3.95 7.84 13.26
N ARG A 88 -4.81 8.23 14.22
CA ARG A 88 -5.99 9.06 13.95
C ARG A 88 -5.63 10.45 13.41
N SER A 89 -4.54 11.04 13.91
CA SER A 89 -4.03 12.32 13.44
C SER A 89 -3.57 12.23 11.98
N PHE A 90 -2.80 11.21 11.60
CA PHE A 90 -2.40 10.99 10.20
C PHE A 90 -3.59 10.80 9.27
N TYR A 91 -4.60 10.02 9.69
CA TYR A 91 -5.83 9.88 8.91
C TYR A 91 -6.53 11.24 8.67
N SER A 92 -6.58 12.08 9.72
CA SER A 92 -7.16 13.43 9.67
C SER A 92 -6.35 14.38 8.78
N LEU A 93 -5.04 14.15 8.66
CA LEU A 93 -4.15 14.92 7.79
C LEU A 93 -4.18 14.47 6.31
N GLY A 94 -4.91 13.40 5.99
CA GLY A 94 -5.15 12.93 4.63
C GLY A 94 -4.60 11.54 4.32
N ALA A 95 -3.89 10.88 5.25
CA ALA A 95 -3.37 9.54 5.02
C ALA A 95 -4.49 8.51 4.84
N ARG A 96 -4.35 7.62 3.86
CA ARG A 96 -5.38 6.62 3.51
C ARG A 96 -4.92 5.17 3.54
N TYR A 97 -3.62 4.93 3.65
CA TYR A 97 -3.10 3.62 4.05
C TYR A 97 -1.90 3.78 4.99
N LEU A 98 -1.61 2.69 5.71
CA LEU A 98 -0.39 2.53 6.50
C LEU A 98 0.22 1.17 6.18
N SER A 99 1.47 1.14 5.74
CA SER A 99 2.30 -0.07 5.71
C SER A 99 2.68 -0.41 7.14
N LEU A 100 2.25 -1.58 7.64
CA LEU A 100 2.37 -1.91 9.06
C LEU A 100 3.81 -1.95 9.56
N THR A 101 4.74 -2.28 8.68
CA THR A 101 6.18 -2.28 8.91
C THR A 101 6.90 -1.69 7.70
N HIS A 102 8.20 -1.45 7.84
CA HIS A 102 9.13 -1.30 6.71
C HIS A 102 10.19 -2.42 6.83
N LYS A 103 11.46 -2.19 6.48
CA LYS A 103 12.58 -3.14 6.67
C LYS A 103 12.93 -3.42 8.15
N CYS A 104 12.16 -2.89 9.11
CA CYS A 104 12.34 -3.03 10.55
C CYS A 104 11.05 -3.51 11.23
N ASP A 105 11.22 -4.28 12.31
CA ASP A 105 10.13 -4.67 13.20
C ASP A 105 9.65 -3.47 14.03
N VAL A 106 8.37 -3.48 14.37
CA VAL A 106 7.80 -2.61 15.42
C VAL A 106 7.36 -3.47 16.60
N SER A 107 7.12 -2.86 17.77
CA SER A 107 6.76 -3.62 18.98
C SER A 107 5.47 -4.46 18.82
N TRP A 108 4.67 -4.16 17.80
CA TRP A 108 3.36 -4.74 17.58
C TRP A 108 3.16 -5.48 16.25
N ALA A 109 4.18 -5.55 15.38
CA ALA A 109 4.16 -6.27 14.10
C ALA A 109 5.59 -6.60 13.61
N GLY A 110 5.76 -7.77 12.98
CA GLY A 110 7.03 -8.20 12.41
C GLY A 110 7.18 -7.87 10.93
N SER A 111 8.42 -7.61 10.51
CA SER A 111 8.85 -7.30 9.16
C SER A 111 9.38 -8.53 8.42
N SER A 112 9.23 -8.56 7.10
CA SER A 112 9.82 -9.57 6.21
C SER A 112 11.35 -9.59 6.23
N SER A 113 11.97 -8.52 6.71
CA SER A 113 13.44 -8.42 6.84
C SER A 113 13.96 -8.99 8.16
N SER A 114 13.07 -9.32 9.11
CA SER A 114 13.42 -9.88 10.41
C SER A 114 13.54 -11.41 10.36
N SER A 115 14.47 -11.97 11.12
CA SER A 115 14.66 -13.42 11.23
C SER A 115 13.64 -14.12 12.15
N LEU A 116 12.91 -13.35 12.96
CA LEU A 116 12.02 -13.88 13.99
C LEU A 116 10.63 -14.27 13.46
N ASP A 117 10.29 -13.91 12.20
CA ASP A 117 8.95 -14.06 11.57
C ASP A 117 7.81 -13.77 12.56
N ALA A 118 7.92 -12.66 13.29
CA ALA A 118 6.96 -12.31 14.33
C ALA A 118 5.63 -11.84 13.72
N GLY A 119 4.51 -12.22 14.32
CA GLY A 119 3.16 -11.79 13.92
C GLY A 119 2.70 -10.51 14.62
N LEU A 120 1.38 -10.34 14.77
CA LEU A 120 0.80 -9.20 15.47
C LEU A 120 0.77 -9.41 16.99
N SER A 121 1.15 -8.39 17.75
CA SER A 121 0.85 -8.34 19.19
C SER A 121 -0.64 -8.07 19.43
N GLN A 122 -1.09 -8.14 20.70
CA GLN A 122 -2.47 -7.72 21.04
C GLN A 122 -2.71 -6.25 20.71
N PHE A 123 -1.68 -5.39 20.83
CA PHE A 123 -1.77 -3.99 20.43
C PHE A 123 -1.79 -3.84 18.90
N GLY A 124 -1.05 -4.67 18.16
CA GLY A 124 -1.13 -4.72 16.70
C GLY A 124 -2.54 -5.04 16.20
N LYS A 125 -3.23 -5.98 16.86
CA LYS A 125 -4.65 -6.28 16.58
C LYS A 125 -5.57 -5.09 16.87
N ALA A 126 -5.26 -4.27 17.87
CA ALA A 126 -5.98 -3.04 18.18
C ALA A 126 -5.76 -1.97 17.09
N ILE A 127 -4.54 -1.84 16.57
CA ILE A 127 -4.21 -0.97 15.43
C ILE A 127 -5.01 -1.39 14.19
N VAL A 128 -5.00 -2.67 13.82
CA VAL A 128 -5.80 -3.20 12.69
C VAL A 128 -7.29 -2.85 12.85
N ARG A 129 -7.82 -3.01 14.06
CA ARG A 129 -9.22 -2.68 14.37
C ARG A 129 -9.49 -1.18 14.22
N GLU A 130 -8.60 -0.33 14.71
CA GLU A 130 -8.73 1.13 14.58
C GLU A 130 -8.63 1.58 13.11
N MET A 131 -7.76 0.95 12.30
CA MET A 131 -7.68 1.19 10.86
C MET A 131 -8.98 0.82 10.14
N ASN A 132 -9.60 -0.32 10.47
CA ASN A 132 -10.93 -0.68 9.97
C ASN A 132 -12.00 0.35 10.37
N ARG A 133 -11.97 0.83 11.63
CA ARG A 133 -12.91 1.85 12.13
C ARG A 133 -12.75 3.18 11.40
N LEU A 134 -11.51 3.59 11.11
CA LEU A 134 -11.19 4.81 10.38
C LEU A 134 -11.51 4.71 8.89
N GLY A 135 -11.50 3.50 8.31
CA GLY A 135 -11.49 3.34 6.85
C GLY A 135 -10.12 3.69 6.27
N MET A 136 -9.05 3.32 6.98
CA MET A 136 -7.67 3.38 6.51
C MET A 136 -7.30 1.99 5.97
N MET A 137 -6.81 1.93 4.74
CA MET A 137 -6.34 0.68 4.14
C MET A 137 -5.13 0.14 4.91
N ILE A 138 -5.11 -1.17 5.13
CA ILE A 138 -3.98 -1.87 5.74
C ILE A 138 -3.08 -2.36 4.63
N ASP A 139 -1.85 -1.86 4.61
CA ASP A 139 -0.83 -2.30 3.66
C ASP A 139 0.13 -3.31 4.32
N LEU A 140 0.25 -4.47 3.68
CA LEU A 140 1.05 -5.61 4.12
C LEU A 140 2.39 -5.70 3.40
N SER A 141 2.72 -4.79 2.47
CA SER A 141 4.08 -4.68 1.97
C SER A 141 5.03 -4.46 3.16
N TYR A 142 6.14 -5.21 3.16
CA TYR A 142 7.17 -5.33 4.23
C TYR A 142 6.76 -6.15 5.45
N SER A 143 5.51 -6.58 5.57
CA SER A 143 5.09 -7.42 6.68
C SER A 143 5.71 -8.81 6.58
N SER A 144 6.03 -9.38 7.73
CA SER A 144 6.38 -10.79 7.82
C SER A 144 5.21 -11.68 7.38
N ASP A 145 5.52 -12.93 7.09
CA ASP A 145 4.56 -13.95 6.71
C ASP A 145 3.55 -14.20 7.84
N ALA A 146 4.02 -14.21 9.10
CA ALA A 146 3.16 -14.32 10.27
C ALA A 146 2.25 -13.08 10.44
N THR A 147 2.79 -11.87 10.24
CA THR A 147 2.01 -10.62 10.36
C THR A 147 0.90 -10.57 9.31
N ALA A 148 1.20 -10.91 8.06
CA ALA A 148 0.20 -10.95 6.99
C ALA A 148 -0.95 -11.92 7.33
N ARG A 149 -0.66 -13.13 7.82
CA ARG A 149 -1.68 -14.10 8.22
C ARG A 149 -2.53 -13.61 9.40
N ASP A 150 -1.89 -13.05 10.43
CA ASP A 150 -2.59 -12.49 11.59
C ASP A 150 -3.53 -11.33 11.22
N VAL A 151 -3.08 -10.45 10.32
CA VAL A 151 -3.90 -9.34 9.80
C VAL A 151 -5.09 -9.88 9.02
N LEU A 152 -4.86 -10.81 8.09
CA LEU A 152 -5.92 -11.40 7.26
C LEU A 152 -6.98 -12.12 8.10
N GLN A 153 -6.59 -12.68 9.25
CA GLN A 153 -7.53 -13.26 10.22
C GLN A 153 -8.30 -12.19 11.03
N ALA A 154 -7.66 -11.06 11.35
CA ALA A 154 -8.22 -10.06 12.26
C ALA A 154 -9.05 -8.95 11.57
N THR A 155 -8.68 -8.59 10.33
CA THR A 155 -9.27 -7.46 9.61
C THR A 155 -10.72 -7.73 9.18
N ARG A 156 -11.53 -6.67 9.12
CA ARG A 156 -12.89 -6.69 8.55
C ARG A 156 -13.00 -6.03 7.19
N ALA A 157 -11.94 -5.37 6.75
CA ALA A 157 -11.86 -4.72 5.45
C ALA A 157 -10.78 -5.38 4.59
N PRO A 158 -10.85 -5.26 3.25
CA PRO A 158 -9.83 -5.81 2.38
C PRO A 158 -8.47 -5.12 2.63
N VAL A 159 -7.40 -5.90 2.54
CA VAL A 159 -6.01 -5.41 2.65
C VAL A 159 -5.42 -5.10 1.29
N ILE A 160 -4.30 -4.39 1.28
CA ILE A 160 -3.44 -4.24 0.11
C ILE A 160 -2.03 -4.77 0.39
N PHE A 161 -1.34 -5.19 -0.68
CA PHE A 161 0.11 -5.12 -0.77
C PHE A 161 0.40 -4.02 -1.78
N SER A 162 0.87 -2.86 -1.34
CA SER A 162 1.03 -1.68 -2.19
C SER A 162 2.16 -1.81 -3.22
N HIS A 163 3.15 -2.66 -2.96
CA HIS A 163 4.22 -3.00 -3.89
C HIS A 163 4.92 -4.31 -3.45
N SER A 164 4.60 -5.43 -4.08
CA SER A 164 5.23 -6.74 -3.80
C SER A 164 5.15 -7.67 -5.01
N GLY A 165 5.99 -8.71 -5.06
CA GLY A 165 5.98 -9.74 -6.11
C GLY A 165 5.49 -11.12 -5.64
N ALA A 166 5.54 -12.11 -6.53
CA ALA A 166 5.22 -13.50 -6.22
C ALA A 166 6.48 -14.27 -5.80
N ARG A 167 6.45 -14.89 -4.61
CA ARG A 167 7.64 -15.53 -4.03
C ARG A 167 8.09 -16.77 -4.80
N GLN A 168 7.15 -17.46 -5.46
CA GLN A 168 7.46 -18.63 -6.27
C GLN A 168 8.28 -18.30 -7.53
N LEU A 169 8.13 -17.09 -8.08
CA LEU A 169 8.93 -16.63 -9.23
C LEU A 169 10.27 -16.05 -8.80
N CYS A 170 10.25 -15.29 -7.70
CA CYS A 170 11.46 -14.78 -7.09
C CYS A 170 11.43 -14.98 -5.57
N ASN A 171 12.37 -15.78 -5.05
CA ASN A 171 12.47 -16.13 -3.63
C ASN A 171 13.08 -15.00 -2.80
N SER A 172 12.38 -13.88 -2.74
CA SER A 172 12.63 -12.75 -1.83
C SER A 172 11.64 -12.80 -0.67
N THR A 173 12.09 -12.48 0.54
CA THR A 173 11.19 -12.39 1.71
C THR A 173 10.17 -11.27 1.56
N ARG A 174 10.45 -10.27 0.72
CA ARG A 174 9.54 -9.19 0.32
C ARG A 174 8.33 -9.66 -0.50
N ASN A 175 8.48 -10.77 -1.20
CA ASN A 175 7.44 -11.30 -2.07
C ASN A 175 6.46 -12.19 -1.33
N ILE A 176 5.27 -12.39 -1.90
CA ILE A 176 4.14 -13.05 -1.24
C ILE A 176 4.13 -14.54 -1.62
N PRO A 177 4.04 -15.47 -0.64
CA PRO A 177 3.88 -16.90 -0.92
C PRO A 177 2.45 -17.22 -1.38
N ASP A 178 2.29 -18.31 -2.13
CA ASP A 178 1.03 -18.70 -2.77
C ASP A 178 -0.15 -18.86 -1.79
N ASP A 179 0.11 -19.33 -0.57
CA ASP A 179 -0.94 -19.46 0.45
C ASP A 179 -1.48 -18.09 0.86
N ILE A 180 -0.61 -17.10 1.06
CA ILE A 180 -1.02 -15.72 1.37
C ILE A 180 -1.70 -15.06 0.16
N LEU A 181 -1.25 -15.32 -1.08
CA LEU A 181 -1.95 -14.85 -2.28
C LEU A 181 -3.42 -15.31 -2.31
N ARG A 182 -3.69 -16.58 -1.94
CA ARG A 182 -5.06 -17.11 -1.84
C ARG A 182 -5.84 -16.45 -0.71
N LEU A 183 -5.22 -16.27 0.47
CA LEU A 183 -5.88 -15.60 1.60
C LEU A 183 -6.25 -14.14 1.28
N VAL A 184 -5.41 -13.43 0.52
CA VAL A 184 -5.73 -12.06 0.04
C VAL A 184 -6.94 -12.09 -0.90
N ALA A 185 -7.02 -13.07 -1.80
CA ALA A 185 -8.17 -13.24 -2.68
C ALA A 185 -9.45 -13.52 -1.88
N GLU A 186 -9.41 -14.44 -0.90
CA GLU A 186 -10.53 -14.74 0.00
C GLU A 186 -10.97 -13.52 0.82
N ASN A 187 -10.00 -12.70 1.26
CA ASN A 187 -10.26 -11.44 1.97
C ASN A 187 -10.87 -10.35 1.07
N GLY A 188 -10.80 -10.48 -0.25
CA GLY A 188 -11.24 -9.44 -1.19
C GLY A 188 -10.17 -8.38 -1.50
N GLY A 189 -8.93 -8.59 -1.04
CA GLY A 189 -7.81 -7.65 -1.08
C GLY A 189 -7.17 -7.45 -2.45
N LEU A 190 -6.05 -6.73 -2.49
CA LEU A 190 -5.35 -6.35 -3.72
C LEU A 190 -3.83 -6.50 -3.58
N ILE A 191 -3.21 -7.15 -4.56
CA ILE A 191 -1.75 -7.25 -4.70
C ILE A 191 -1.30 -6.33 -5.83
N MET A 192 -0.57 -5.26 -5.48
CA MET A 192 0.01 -4.33 -6.44
C MET A 192 1.45 -4.75 -6.75
N ILE A 193 1.72 -5.05 -8.03
CA ILE A 193 3.01 -5.64 -8.44
C ILE A 193 4.11 -4.58 -8.43
N SER A 194 5.17 -4.86 -7.67
CA SER A 194 6.41 -4.07 -7.58
C SER A 194 7.20 -4.08 -8.89
N PHE A 195 7.95 -3.01 -9.19
CA PHE A 195 8.93 -3.01 -10.28
C PHE A 195 10.38 -3.10 -9.76
N ASP A 196 10.58 -3.26 -8.45
CA ASP A 196 11.91 -3.43 -7.86
C ASP A 196 12.56 -4.71 -8.38
N SER A 197 13.83 -4.60 -8.80
CA SER A 197 14.63 -5.73 -9.25
C SER A 197 14.84 -6.78 -8.15
N GLU A 198 14.88 -6.39 -6.88
CA GLU A 198 14.90 -7.34 -5.76
C GLU A 198 13.62 -8.21 -5.71
N ASP A 199 12.48 -7.63 -6.08
CA ASP A 199 11.17 -8.28 -6.00
C ASP A 199 10.85 -9.10 -7.26
N VAL A 200 11.03 -8.55 -8.46
CA VAL A 200 10.58 -9.23 -9.70
C VAL A 200 11.68 -10.02 -10.41
N ALA A 201 12.94 -9.80 -10.02
CA ALA A 201 14.08 -10.37 -10.73
C ALA A 201 15.15 -10.96 -9.79
N CYS A 202 14.92 -10.99 -8.47
CA CYS A 202 15.84 -11.56 -7.48
C CYS A 202 17.22 -10.89 -7.51
N GLY A 203 17.23 -9.57 -7.63
CA GLY A 203 18.42 -8.74 -7.54
C GLY A 203 19.23 -8.63 -8.84
N ARG A 204 18.86 -9.34 -9.91
CA ARG A 204 19.37 -9.03 -11.26
C ARG A 204 18.57 -7.84 -11.83
N GLN A 205 19.14 -7.14 -12.81
CA GLN A 205 18.40 -6.11 -13.55
C GLN A 205 17.07 -6.66 -14.10
N ALA A 206 15.96 -6.12 -13.61
CA ALA A 206 14.63 -6.46 -14.08
C ALA A 206 14.37 -5.97 -15.51
N ARG A 207 13.42 -6.60 -16.17
CA ARG A 207 12.89 -6.23 -17.50
C ARG A 207 11.37 -6.19 -17.44
N LEU A 208 10.75 -5.51 -18.40
CA LEU A 208 9.29 -5.50 -18.58
C LEU A 208 8.68 -6.91 -18.51
N LYS A 209 9.34 -7.90 -19.12
CA LYS A 209 8.90 -9.29 -19.10
C LYS A 209 8.78 -9.87 -17.68
N ASP A 210 9.68 -9.52 -16.77
CA ASP A 210 9.69 -10.04 -15.40
C ASP A 210 8.44 -9.54 -14.63
N VAL A 211 8.12 -8.26 -14.83
CA VAL A 211 6.89 -7.65 -14.29
C VAL A 211 5.64 -8.31 -14.88
N VAL A 212 5.60 -8.53 -16.20
CA VAL A 212 4.49 -9.25 -16.87
C VAL A 212 4.31 -10.66 -16.32
N ASP A 213 5.41 -11.39 -16.11
CA ASP A 213 5.38 -12.76 -15.58
C ASP A 213 4.83 -12.77 -14.14
N HIS A 214 5.22 -11.81 -13.30
CA HIS A 214 4.65 -11.61 -11.96
C HIS A 214 3.15 -11.29 -11.99
N ILE A 215 2.72 -10.36 -12.85
CA ILE A 215 1.29 -10.01 -13.01
C ILE A 215 0.47 -11.23 -13.41
N LYS A 216 0.94 -12.00 -14.41
CA LYS A 216 0.26 -13.20 -14.89
C LYS A 216 0.20 -14.29 -13.83
N TYR A 217 1.29 -14.49 -13.09
CA TYR A 217 1.36 -15.51 -12.05
C TYR A 217 0.42 -15.22 -10.90
N VAL A 218 0.42 -13.97 -10.39
CA VAL A 218 -0.51 -13.57 -9.32
C VAL A 218 -1.96 -13.62 -9.81
N ARG A 219 -2.25 -13.20 -11.06
CA ARG A 219 -3.58 -13.34 -11.66
C ARG A 219 -4.06 -14.80 -11.66
N ALA A 220 -3.18 -15.76 -11.95
CA ALA A 220 -3.54 -17.17 -12.02
C ALA A 220 -3.93 -17.77 -10.65
N ILE A 221 -3.43 -17.20 -9.55
CA ILE A 221 -3.70 -17.67 -8.18
C ILE A 221 -4.83 -16.88 -7.54
N ALA A 222 -4.70 -15.55 -7.53
CA ALA A 222 -5.62 -14.67 -6.81
C ALA A 222 -6.81 -14.23 -7.68
N GLY A 223 -6.65 -14.19 -9.00
CA GLY A 223 -7.67 -13.71 -9.94
C GLY A 223 -7.49 -12.24 -10.32
N VAL A 224 -8.09 -11.85 -11.45
CA VAL A 224 -7.94 -10.49 -12.02
C VAL A 224 -8.48 -9.37 -11.13
N GLN A 225 -9.40 -9.68 -10.22
CA GLN A 225 -9.93 -8.67 -9.30
C GLN A 225 -8.94 -8.27 -8.19
N HIS A 226 -7.84 -9.02 -8.05
CA HIS A 226 -6.92 -8.90 -6.92
C HIS A 226 -5.50 -8.46 -7.34
N ILE A 227 -5.34 -7.95 -8.57
CA ILE A 227 -4.06 -7.46 -9.08
C ILE A 227 -4.09 -5.96 -9.35
N GLY A 228 -2.98 -5.29 -9.09
CA GLY A 228 -2.76 -3.86 -9.33
C GLY A 228 -1.31 -3.57 -9.70
N LEU A 229 -0.97 -2.29 -9.84
CA LEU A 229 0.39 -1.82 -10.17
C LEU A 229 0.93 -0.95 -9.05
N GLY A 230 2.10 -1.30 -8.53
CA GLY A 230 2.75 -0.65 -7.40
C GLY A 230 4.23 -0.46 -7.69
N ALA A 231 4.56 0.33 -8.72
CA ALA A 231 5.89 0.33 -9.32
C ALA A 231 7.05 0.66 -8.36
N GLY A 232 6.82 1.49 -7.35
CA GLY A 232 7.89 1.95 -6.45
C GLY A 232 8.86 2.95 -7.11
N TYR A 233 8.46 3.64 -8.18
CA TYR A 233 9.26 4.70 -8.79
C TYR A 233 9.73 5.72 -7.75
N ASP A 234 10.90 6.31 -8.00
CA ASP A 234 11.63 7.23 -7.10
C ASP A 234 12.12 6.62 -5.77
N ALA A 235 11.73 5.38 -5.44
CA ALA A 235 12.25 4.61 -4.29
C ALA A 235 13.15 3.42 -4.70
N ILE A 236 13.05 2.95 -5.95
CA ILE A 236 13.92 1.91 -6.51
C ILE A 236 15.15 2.53 -7.20
N GLU A 237 16.31 1.90 -7.02
CA GLU A 237 17.58 2.41 -7.59
C GLU A 237 17.63 2.21 -9.12
N PHE A 238 17.16 1.06 -9.61
CA PHE A 238 17.19 0.68 -11.02
C PHE A 238 15.84 0.15 -11.49
N PRO A 239 15.02 0.98 -12.16
CA PRO A 239 13.79 0.53 -12.80
C PRO A 239 14.02 -0.56 -13.86
N PRO A 240 13.03 -1.42 -14.15
CA PRO A 240 13.17 -2.47 -15.16
C PRO A 240 13.45 -1.90 -16.55
N LEU A 241 14.22 -2.63 -17.36
CA LEU A 241 14.40 -2.30 -18.78
C LEU A 241 13.06 -2.40 -19.53
N GLY A 242 12.68 -1.33 -20.23
CA GLY A 242 11.37 -1.14 -20.85
C GLY A 242 10.32 -0.51 -19.93
N LEU A 243 10.66 -0.24 -18.66
CA LEU A 243 9.80 0.44 -17.67
C LEU A 243 10.60 1.50 -16.89
N GLU A 244 11.42 2.27 -17.60
CA GLU A 244 12.40 3.20 -17.02
C GLU A 244 11.77 4.31 -16.16
N ASP A 245 10.55 4.73 -16.49
CA ASP A 245 9.87 5.82 -15.79
C ASP A 245 8.34 5.71 -15.90
N VAL A 246 7.66 6.62 -15.22
CA VAL A 246 6.19 6.74 -15.17
C VAL A 246 5.50 6.88 -16.53
N SER A 247 6.21 7.20 -17.62
CA SER A 247 5.64 7.24 -18.97
C SER A 247 5.46 5.86 -19.61
N LYS A 248 6.02 4.80 -19.00
CA LYS A 248 6.11 3.44 -19.59
C LYS A 248 4.97 2.50 -19.26
N TYR A 249 3.98 2.93 -18.47
CA TYR A 249 2.78 2.12 -18.22
C TYR A 249 2.05 1.66 -19.51
N PRO A 250 1.94 2.46 -20.59
CA PRO A 250 1.35 1.99 -21.85
C PRO A 250 2.12 0.82 -22.47
N ASP A 251 3.45 0.79 -22.36
CA ASP A 251 4.28 -0.30 -22.88
C ASP A 251 4.00 -1.61 -22.13
N LEU A 252 3.82 -1.55 -20.81
CA LEU A 252 3.40 -2.70 -19.99
C LEU A 252 2.02 -3.23 -20.40
N LEU A 253 1.04 -2.33 -20.56
CA LEU A 253 -0.32 -2.70 -20.94
C LEU A 253 -0.37 -3.29 -22.35
N ALA A 254 0.41 -2.74 -23.29
CA ALA A 254 0.54 -3.26 -24.63
C ALA A 254 1.10 -4.70 -24.62
N ALA A 255 2.16 -4.95 -23.85
CA ALA A 255 2.74 -6.28 -23.71
C ALA A 255 1.78 -7.31 -23.11
N LEU A 256 0.89 -6.91 -22.19
CA LEU A 256 -0.15 -7.79 -21.67
C LEU A 256 -1.23 -8.12 -22.72
N LEU A 257 -1.59 -7.17 -23.59
CA LEU A 257 -2.56 -7.39 -24.69
C LEU A 257 -2.06 -8.30 -25.81
N GLU A 258 -0.75 -8.56 -25.89
CA GLU A 258 -0.22 -9.56 -26.82
C GLU A 258 -0.71 -10.97 -26.47
N ASP A 259 -1.10 -11.23 -25.22
CA ASP A 259 -1.71 -12.48 -24.80
C ASP A 259 -3.23 -12.44 -24.99
N PRO A 260 -3.82 -13.34 -25.81
CA PRO A 260 -5.26 -13.35 -26.10
C PRO A 260 -6.15 -13.63 -24.87
N ASN A 261 -5.57 -14.04 -23.75
CA ASN A 261 -6.28 -14.21 -22.48
C ASN A 261 -6.44 -12.91 -21.67
N TRP A 262 -6.00 -11.77 -22.22
CA TRP A 262 -6.18 -10.45 -21.61
C TRP A 262 -7.14 -9.61 -22.44
N SER A 263 -8.21 -9.16 -21.77
CA SER A 263 -9.15 -8.20 -22.33
C SER A 263 -8.81 -6.77 -21.91
N GLU A 264 -9.35 -5.77 -22.62
CA GLU A 264 -9.30 -4.37 -22.18
C GLU A 264 -9.93 -4.19 -20.79
N GLU A 265 -10.92 -5.02 -20.44
CA GLU A 265 -11.55 -4.99 -19.12
C GLU A 265 -10.61 -5.51 -18.03
N ASP A 266 -9.88 -6.61 -18.27
CA ASP A 266 -8.85 -7.11 -17.35
C ASP A 266 -7.77 -6.04 -17.10
N LEU A 267 -7.35 -5.33 -18.15
CA LEU A 267 -6.39 -4.24 -18.02
C LEU A 267 -6.94 -3.04 -17.25
N ALA A 268 -8.21 -2.67 -17.45
CA ALA A 268 -8.84 -1.62 -16.67
C ALA A 268 -8.94 -2.00 -15.18
N MET A 269 -9.14 -3.29 -14.88
CA MET A 269 -9.09 -3.83 -13.52
C MET A 269 -7.69 -3.67 -12.91
N LEU A 270 -6.65 -4.14 -13.60
CA LEU A 270 -5.24 -4.01 -13.21
C LEU A 270 -4.81 -2.55 -13.03
N ALA A 271 -5.18 -1.66 -13.96
CA ALA A 271 -4.68 -0.29 -14.02
C ALA A 271 -5.27 0.62 -12.93
N GLY A 272 -6.43 0.29 -12.35
CA GLY A 272 -6.97 1.12 -11.27
C GLY A 272 -8.37 0.80 -10.76
N LYS A 273 -9.23 0.10 -11.53
CA LYS A 273 -10.59 -0.22 -11.03
C LYS A 273 -10.55 -1.11 -9.80
N ASN A 274 -9.58 -2.02 -9.70
CA ASN A 274 -9.39 -2.82 -8.49
C ASN A 274 -9.06 -1.95 -7.29
N PHE A 275 -8.15 -0.97 -7.43
CA PHE A 275 -7.81 -0.06 -6.35
C PHE A 275 -9.02 0.77 -5.87
N LEU A 276 -9.81 1.30 -6.81
CA LEU A 276 -11.05 2.02 -6.49
C LEU A 276 -12.04 1.14 -5.69
N ARG A 277 -12.24 -0.11 -6.13
CA ARG A 277 -13.08 -1.09 -5.43
C ARG A 277 -12.61 -1.34 -4.00
N ILE A 278 -11.30 -1.48 -3.78
CA ILE A 278 -10.75 -1.67 -2.42
C ILE A 278 -11.04 -0.46 -1.55
N MET A 279 -10.75 0.75 -2.05
CA MET A 279 -10.95 1.98 -1.30
C MET A 279 -12.43 2.17 -0.91
N GLU A 280 -13.35 1.94 -1.85
CA GLU A 280 -14.79 1.98 -1.60
C GLU A 280 -15.22 0.93 -0.56
N THR A 281 -14.69 -0.30 -0.64
CA THR A 281 -15.01 -1.37 0.31
C THR A 281 -14.53 -1.04 1.72
N VAL A 282 -13.33 -0.46 1.85
CA VAL A 282 -12.79 0.01 3.14
C VAL A 282 -13.62 1.14 3.73
N GLU A 283 -14.05 2.10 2.90
CA GLU A 283 -14.96 3.18 3.30
C GLU A 283 -16.33 2.66 3.75
N ASN A 284 -16.85 1.62 3.08
CA ASN A 284 -18.11 0.98 3.46
C ASN A 284 -18.03 0.32 4.85
N VAL A 285 -16.89 -0.28 5.20
CA VAL A 285 -16.65 -0.83 6.56
C VAL A 285 -16.63 0.29 7.61
N ARG A 286 -15.91 1.39 7.34
CA ARG A 286 -15.91 2.60 8.19
C ARG A 286 -17.33 3.11 8.43
N ASP A 287 -18.11 3.27 7.36
CA ASP A 287 -19.45 3.84 7.43
C ASP A 287 -20.43 2.92 8.16
N TYR A 288 -20.28 1.60 7.99
CA TYR A 288 -21.01 0.61 8.77
C TYR A 288 -20.68 0.72 10.27
N TRP A 289 -19.40 0.80 10.64
CA TRP A 289 -18.98 0.92 12.04
C TRP A 289 -19.38 2.26 12.67
N LYS A 290 -19.36 3.33 11.89
CA LYS A 290 -19.87 4.64 12.30
C LYS A 290 -21.37 4.57 12.62
N ARG A 291 -22.18 3.91 11.76
CA ARG A 291 -23.61 3.69 12.04
C ARG A 291 -23.86 2.78 13.24
N ALA A 292 -22.95 1.85 13.51
CA ALA A 292 -22.99 0.98 14.67
C ALA A 292 -22.45 1.64 15.97
N ASN A 293 -22.08 2.93 15.93
CA ASN A 293 -21.50 3.68 17.05
C ASN A 293 -20.30 2.98 17.70
N ILE A 294 -19.40 2.44 16.87
CA ILE A 294 -18.14 1.88 17.37
C ILE A 294 -17.20 3.03 17.76
N ASP A 295 -16.91 3.13 19.05
CA ASP A 295 -16.01 4.14 19.61
C ASP A 295 -14.54 3.94 19.18
N PRO A 296 -13.72 5.01 19.22
CA PRO A 296 -12.28 4.90 19.05
C PRO A 296 -11.66 3.87 19.98
N ILE A 297 -10.71 3.10 19.45
CA ILE A 297 -9.94 2.16 20.26
C ILE A 297 -8.94 2.96 21.12
N GLU A 298 -8.90 2.65 22.43
CA GLU A 298 -8.09 3.32 23.44
C GLU A 298 -7.07 2.38 24.12
N GLN A 299 -6.82 1.21 23.51
CA GLN A 299 -5.78 0.30 24.01
C GLN A 299 -4.40 0.96 23.91
N SER A 300 -3.56 0.73 24.91
CA SER A 300 -2.16 1.17 24.94
C SER A 300 -1.23 -0.03 25.08
N GLU A 301 0.01 0.10 24.60
CA GLU A 301 1.09 -0.85 24.85
C GLU A 301 2.18 -0.19 25.68
N ALA A 302 2.76 -0.94 26.63
CA ALA A 302 3.91 -0.48 27.38
C ALA A 302 5.10 -0.28 26.44
N GLN A 303 5.53 0.96 26.23
CA GLN A 303 6.70 1.25 25.41
C GLN A 303 7.97 1.13 26.26
N PRO A 304 9.04 0.52 25.72
CA PRO A 304 10.34 0.55 26.38
C PRO A 304 10.76 2.00 26.61
N LYS A 305 11.21 2.32 27.83
CA LYS A 305 11.67 3.67 28.17
C LYS A 305 12.90 3.99 27.34
N THR A 306 12.76 4.88 26.35
CA THR A 306 13.89 5.41 25.57
C THR A 306 14.29 6.78 26.12
N GLN A 307 15.49 7.25 25.75
CA GLN A 307 15.96 8.60 26.09
C GLN A 307 15.06 9.71 25.52
N CYS A 308 14.21 9.39 24.54
CA CYS A 308 13.34 10.34 23.83
C CYS A 308 11.88 10.29 24.29
N THR A 309 11.54 9.48 25.31
CA THR A 309 10.18 9.45 25.88
C THR A 309 10.04 10.44 27.03
N TYR A 310 8.96 11.24 27.03
CA TYR A 310 8.67 12.17 28.11
C TYR A 310 8.56 11.42 29.44
N MET A 311 9.44 11.76 30.38
CA MET A 311 9.35 11.27 31.75
C MET A 311 8.37 12.16 32.50
N ALA A 312 7.16 11.65 32.76
CA ALA A 312 6.32 12.23 33.79
C ALA A 312 7.05 12.06 35.13
N SER A 313 7.38 13.18 35.78
CA SER A 313 7.88 13.24 37.15
C SER A 313 6.82 12.84 38.15
#